data_AF-A0A2N2ETE3-F1
#
_entry.id   AF-A0A2N2ETE3-F1
#
_cell.length_a   1.000
_cell.length_b   1.000
_cell.length_c   1.000
_cell.angle_alpha   90.00
_cell.angle_beta   90.00
_cell.angle_gamma   90.00
#
_symmetry.space_group_name_H-M   'P 1'
#
loop_
_entity.id
_entity.type
_entity.pdbx_description
1 polymer ?
#
loop_
_entity_poly.entity_id
_entity_poly.type
_entity_poly.pdbx_seq_one_letter_code
_entity_poly.pdbx_strand_id
1 'polypeptide(L)' 'MRRLAPVPARMTPAEKAKAGAHFNKATELYKQGRYEAAIAEWQKVLKINPDHELSKQKIQKARSQKGGR' A
#
# COMPACT_ATOMS: atom_id res chain seq x y z
N MET A 1 27.39 10.46 -19.54
CA MET A 1 26.19 9.74 -20.03
C MET A 1 25.21 9.56 -18.87
N ARG A 2 24.13 10.32 -18.83
CA ARG A 2 23.11 10.21 -17.78
C ARG A 2 22.14 9.11 -18.23
N ARG A 3 22.22 7.91 -17.65
CA ARG A 3 21.18 6.89 -17.85
C ARG A 3 19.89 7.44 -17.26
N LEU A 4 18.99 7.93 -18.10
CA LEU A 4 17.59 8.04 -17.76
C LEU A 4 17.12 6.59 -17.54
N ALA A 5 17.02 6.17 -16.28
CA ALA A 5 16.25 4.97 -15.97
C ALA A 5 14.86 5.17 -16.57
N PRO A 6 14.28 4.17 -17.27
CA PRO A 6 12.91 4.31 -17.73
C PRO A 6 12.06 4.55 -16.49
N VAL A 7 11.40 5.71 -16.42
CA VAL A 7 10.25 5.90 -15.53
C VAL A 7 9.27 4.79 -15.93
N PRO A 8 8.96 3.79 -15.09
CA PRO A 8 7.94 2.82 -15.44
C PRO A 8 6.60 3.55 -15.36
N ALA A 9 6.21 4.21 -16.46
CA ALA A 9 5.04 5.06 -16.52
C ALA A 9 3.72 4.26 -16.44
N ARG A 10 3.79 2.92 -16.46
CA ARG A 10 2.62 2.04 -16.29
C ARG A 10 3.02 0.78 -15.54
N MET A 11 2.34 0.56 -14.42
CA MET A 11 2.33 -0.71 -13.70
C MET A 11 1.85 -1.84 -14.63
N THR A 12 2.55 -2.97 -14.65
CA THR A 12 2.15 -4.17 -15.40
C THR A 12 0.87 -4.78 -14.81
N PRO A 13 0.11 -5.60 -15.58
CA PRO A 13 -1.05 -6.31 -15.04
C PRO A 13 -0.72 -7.19 -13.82
N ALA A 14 0.45 -7.83 -13.81
CA ALA A 14 0.92 -8.65 -12.69
C ALA A 14 1.19 -7.81 -11.43
N GLU A 15 1.84 -6.65 -11.59
CA GLU A 15 2.05 -5.70 -10.49
C GLU A 15 0.72 -5.13 -9.99
N LYS A 16 -0.24 -4.86 -10.88
CA LYS A 16 -1.60 -4.43 -10.50
C LYS A 16 -2.30 -5.47 -9.64
N ALA A 17 -2.26 -6.73 -10.06
CA ALA A 17 -2.84 -7.83 -9.30
C ALA A 17 -2.15 -7.99 -7.94
N LYS A 18 -0.82 -7.91 -7.89
CA LYS A 18 -0.03 -7.99 -6.66
C LYS A 18 -0.37 -6.83 -5.70
N ALA A 19 -0.44 -5.60 -6.20
CA ALA A 19 -0.85 -4.43 -5.44
C ALA A 19 -2.28 -4.59 -4.89
N GLY A 20 -3.22 -5.09 -5.71
CA GLY A 20 -4.59 -5.39 -5.29
C GLY A 20 -4.66 -6.44 -4.18
N ALA A 21 -3.87 -7.53 -4.28
CA ALA A 21 -3.81 -8.56 -3.26
C ALA A 21 -3.29 -8.02 -1.90
N HIS A 22 -2.23 -7.21 -1.93
CA HIS A 22 -1.74 -6.52 -0.73
C HIS A 22 -2.79 -5.57 -0.14
N PHE A 23 -3.50 -4.82 -0.97
CA PHE A 23 -4.54 -3.90 -0.52
C PHE A 23 -5.71 -4.62 0.16
N ASN A 24 -6.18 -5.72 -0.43
CA ASN A 24 -7.28 -6.51 0.13
C ASN A 24 -6.88 -7.14 1.47
N LYS A 25 -5.68 -7.72 1.55
CA LYS A 25 -5.15 -8.29 2.79
C LYS A 25 -5.01 -7.23 3.89
N ALA A 26 -4.50 -6.05 3.56
CA ALA A 26 -4.39 -4.93 4.49
C ALA A 26 -5.75 -4.50 5.04
N THR A 27 -6.76 -4.43 4.17
CA THR A 27 -8.13 -4.06 4.54
C THR A 27 -8.75 -5.07 5.49
N GLU A 28 -8.51 -6.36 5.27
CA GLU A 28 -8.98 -7.43 6.15
C GLU A 28 -8.30 -7.37 7.53
N LEU A 29 -6.98 -7.19 7.56
CA LEU A 29 -6.23 -7.00 8.80
C LEU A 29 -6.70 -5.77 9.59
N TYR A 30 -7.03 -4.69 8.89
CA TYR A 30 -7.56 -3.48 9.50
C TYR A 30 -8.92 -3.70 10.18
N LYS A 31 -9.82 -4.44 9.53
CA LYS A 31 -11.13 -4.81 10.12
C LYS A 31 -10.98 -5.66 11.38
N GLN A 32 -9.96 -6.51 11.42
CA GLN A 32 -9.60 -7.30 12.61
C GLN A 32 -8.92 -6.47 13.72
N GLY A 33 -8.75 -5.16 13.52
CA GLY A 33 -8.05 -4.28 14.48
C GLY A 33 -6.53 -4.49 14.52
N ARG A 34 -5.96 -5.24 13.56
CA ARG A 34 -4.52 -5.51 13.43
C ARG A 34 -3.85 -4.39 12.64
N TYR A 35 -3.85 -3.18 13.21
CA TYR A 35 -3.46 -1.96 12.51
C TYR A 35 -2.02 -1.96 12.00
N GLU A 36 -1.07 -2.49 12.76
CA GLU A 36 0.34 -2.60 12.33
C GLU A 36 0.50 -3.48 11.09
N ALA A 37 -0.14 -4.64 11.10
CA ALA A 37 -0.09 -5.59 9.99
C ALA A 37 -0.78 -5.00 8.74
N ALA A 38 -1.90 -4.28 8.93
CA ALA A 38 -2.58 -3.57 7.85
C ALA A 38 -1.67 -2.49 7.22
N ILE A 39 -1.00 -1.68 8.05
CA ILE A 39 -0.05 -0.65 7.58
C ILE A 39 1.07 -1.30 6.75
N ALA A 40 1.65 -2.40 7.23
CA ALA A 40 2.74 -3.08 6.53
C ALA A 40 2.31 -3.59 5.13
N GLU A 41 1.09 -4.11 5.01
CA GLU A 41 0.55 -4.55 3.72
C GLU A 41 0.22 -3.37 2.78
N TRP A 42 -0.37 -2.28 3.27
CA TRP A 42 -0.57 -1.06 2.45
C TRP A 42 0.74 -0.41 2.02
N GLN A 43 1.81 -0.49 2.83
CA GLN A 43 3.14 -0.03 2.41
C GLN A 43 3.68 -0.84 1.23
N LYS A 44 3.39 -2.14 1.13
CA LYS A 44 3.76 -2.93 -0.05
C LYS A 44 3.02 -2.47 -1.31
N VAL A 45 1.76 -2.02 -1.17
CA VAL A 45 1.03 -1.37 -2.28
C VAL A 45 1.80 -0.13 -2.74
N LEU A 46 2.26 0.71 -1.82
CA LEU A 46 3.01 1.93 -2.14
C LEU A 46 4.41 1.67 -2.72
N LYS A 47 5.02 0.50 -2.44
CA LYS A 47 6.26 0.09 -3.10
C LYS A 47 6.06 -0.26 -4.58
N ILE A 48 4.85 -0.70 -4.95
CA ILE A 48 4.50 -1.08 -6.33
C ILE A 48 3.89 0.12 -7.07
N ASN A 49 2.98 0.83 -6.41
CA ASN A 49 2.34 2.05 -6.89
C ASN A 49 2.48 3.16 -5.84
N PRO A 50 3.56 3.96 -5.91
CA PRO A 50 3.80 5.08 -4.98
C PRO A 50 2.67 6.11 -4.93
N ASP A 51 1.88 6.21 -6.00
CA ASP A 51 0.78 7.16 -6.16
C ASP A 51 -0.58 6.58 -5.74
N HIS A 52 -0.59 5.43 -5.05
CA HIS A 52 -1.83 4.83 -4.56
C HIS A 52 -2.40 5.59 -3.34
N GLU A 53 -3.08 6.71 -3.61
CA GLU A 53 -3.64 7.62 -2.60
C GLU A 53 -4.49 6.93 -1.55
N LEU A 54 -5.31 5.95 -1.97
CA LEU A 54 -6.15 5.21 -1.04
C LEU A 54 -5.32 4.45 0.01
N SER A 55 -4.18 3.87 -0.36
CA SER A 55 -3.28 3.21 0.61
C SER A 55 -2.69 4.23 1.58
N LYS A 56 -2.30 5.42 1.11
CA LYS A 56 -1.79 6.50 1.98
C LYS A 56 -2.84 6.89 3.02
N GLN A 57 -4.07 7.16 2.59
CA GLN A 57 -5.19 7.51 3.48
C GLN A 57 -5.48 6.41 4.51
N LYS A 58 -5.52 5.15 4.07
CA LYS A 58 -5.78 4.01 4.96
C LYS A 58 -4.68 3.83 6.01
N ILE A 59 -3.40 4.02 5.64
CA ILE A 59 -2.27 4.01 6.58
C ILE A 59 -2.45 5.10 7.64
N GLN A 60 -2.78 6.34 7.25
CA GLN A 60 -2.98 7.42 8.22
C GLN A 60 -4.10 7.08 9.20
N LYS A 61 -5.24 6.59 8.70
CA LYS A 61 -6.36 6.16 9.55
C LYS A 61 -5.95 5.06 10.53
N ALA A 62 -5.21 4.05 10.07
CA ALA A 62 -4.74 2.97 10.92
C ALA A 62 -3.72 3.42 11.97
N ARG A 63 -2.87 4.40 11.66
CA ARG A 63 -1.95 5.01 12.64
C ARG A 63 -2.71 5.70 13.77
N SER A 64 -3.76 6.47 13.43
CA SER A 64 -4.62 7.11 14.44
C SER A 64 -5.31 6.09 15.35
N GLN A 65 -5.80 4.97 14.80
CA GLN A 65 -6.45 3.92 15.61
C GLN A 65 -5.48 3.08 16.43
N LYS A 66 -4.24 2.89 15.95
CA LYS A 66 -3.19 2.21 16.72
C LYS A 66 -2.83 2.98 17.99
N GLY A 67 -2.68 4.30 17.91
CA GLY A 67 -2.27 5.14 19.05
C GLY A 67 -3.38 5.54 20.01
N GLY A 68 -4.65 5.21 19.70
CA GLY A 68 -5.80 5.48 20.55
C GLY A 68 -6.28 4.29 21.39
N ARG A 69 -5.52 3.20 21.42
CA ARG A 69 -5.67 2.07 22.34
C ARG A 69 -4.59 2.13 23.40
#